data_AF-A0A8T5V5U5-F1
#
_entry.id   AF-A0A8T5V5U5-F1
#
_cell.length_a   1.000
_cell.length_b   1.000
_cell.length_c   1.000
_cell.angle_alpha   90.00
_cell.angle_beta   90.00
_cell.angle_gamma   90.00
#
_symmetry.space_group_name_H-M   'P 1'
#
loop_
_entity.id
_entity.type
_entity.pdbx_description
1 polymer ?
#
loop_
_entity_poly.entity_id
_entity_poly.type
_entity_poly.pdbx_seq_one_letter_code
_entity_poly.pdbx_strand_id
1 'polypeptide(L)'
;MLRIAFLIGFALVAAASSGIETALGDPIYVDQGPTWTAEDRADYYTRDQGSRLINLTWLRALKAKDGQPFLSDGLTRYGFLPNPGNNTNLPVGLHTTGPAESPMVGITCSACHTRQVEVGGKTYRIDGGPAFMDFQEFLSDLDKAVGDATASETAFAAFAAAVSQPATPSAADIAALRQRVDAWHLRFHAFAAGTLPPVGWGPGRRRDHLQPHIRHRRWAAA
;
A
#
# COMPACT_ATOMS: atom_id res chain seq x y z
N MET A 1 -30.25 -53.76 -44.04
CA MET A 1 -29.65 -52.41 -43.88
C MET A 1 -30.12 -51.85 -42.54
N LEU A 2 -29.30 -52.00 -41.49
CA LEU A 2 -29.66 -51.59 -40.12
C LEU A 2 -28.69 -50.49 -39.69
N ARG A 3 -29.19 -49.26 -39.51
CA ARG A 3 -28.40 -48.09 -39.11
C ARG A 3 -28.37 -48.00 -37.58
N ILE A 4 -27.22 -48.30 -36.98
CA ILE A 4 -26.97 -48.12 -35.55
C ILE A 4 -26.42 -46.70 -35.35
N ALA A 5 -27.18 -45.86 -34.65
CA ALA A 5 -26.73 -44.52 -34.26
C ALA A 5 -25.95 -44.62 -32.93
N PHE A 6 -24.67 -44.28 -32.96
CA PHE A 6 -23.85 -44.13 -31.75
C PHE A 6 -24.07 -42.74 -31.16
N LEU A 7 -24.63 -42.67 -29.95
CA LEU A 7 -24.67 -41.44 -29.15
C LEU A 7 -23.37 -41.37 -28.33
N ILE A 8 -22.48 -40.45 -28.69
CA ILE A 8 -21.28 -40.14 -27.92
C ILE A 8 -21.69 -39.16 -26.82
N GLY A 9 -21.79 -39.65 -25.58
CA GLY A 9 -21.99 -38.83 -24.39
C GLY A 9 -20.71 -38.06 -24.05
N PHE A 10 -20.73 -36.75 -24.20
CA PHE A 10 -19.64 -35.86 -23.80
C PHE A 10 -19.76 -35.61 -22.28
N ALA A 11 -18.95 -36.29 -21.47
CA ALA A 11 -18.86 -36.01 -20.05
C ALA A 11 -17.98 -34.77 -19.83
N LEU A 12 -18.60 -33.62 -19.54
CA LEU A 12 -17.90 -32.44 -19.05
C LEU A 12 -17.42 -32.71 -17.61
N VAL A 13 -16.13 -32.98 -17.47
CA VAL A 13 -15.46 -32.92 -16.17
C VAL A 13 -15.16 -31.46 -15.88
N ALA A 14 -16.00 -30.83 -15.05
CA ALA A 14 -15.71 -29.52 -14.49
C ALA A 14 -14.58 -29.67 -13.46
N ALA A 15 -13.35 -29.31 -13.84
CA ALA A 15 -12.27 -29.14 -12.90
C ALA A 15 -12.61 -27.92 -12.02
N ALA A 16 -13.01 -28.17 -10.76
CA ALA A 16 -13.14 -27.12 -9.78
C ALA A 16 -11.74 -26.61 -9.43
N SER A 17 -11.36 -25.48 -10.02
CA SER A 17 -10.21 -24.70 -9.60
C SER A 17 -10.46 -24.24 -8.16
N SER A 18 -9.77 -24.83 -7.19
CA SER A 18 -9.66 -24.29 -5.83
C SER A 18 -8.81 -23.01 -5.88
N GLY A 19 -9.40 -21.95 -6.41
CA GLY A 19 -8.94 -20.60 -6.18
C GLY A 19 -9.11 -20.30 -4.70
N ILE A 20 -8.06 -19.79 -4.07
CA ILE A 20 -8.18 -19.10 -2.78
C ILE A 20 -9.05 -17.89 -3.07
N GLU A 21 -10.34 -18.03 -2.80
CA GLU A 21 -11.29 -16.94 -2.86
C GLU A 21 -10.90 -16.01 -1.71
N THR A 22 -10.14 -14.96 -2.03
CA THR A 22 -9.83 -13.88 -1.10
C THR A 22 -11.14 -13.46 -0.47
N ALA A 23 -11.35 -13.76 0.81
CA ALA A 23 -12.64 -13.55 1.45
C ALA A 23 -13.04 -12.07 1.30
N LEU A 24 -14.01 -11.81 0.42
CA LEU A 24 -14.55 -10.49 0.05
C LEU A 24 -15.44 -9.88 1.16
N GLY A 25 -15.34 -10.38 2.40
CA GLY A 25 -16.10 -9.90 3.56
C GLY A 25 -15.26 -8.98 4.44
N ASP A 26 -15.93 -8.08 5.16
CA ASP A 26 -15.30 -7.28 6.21
C ASP A 26 -14.57 -8.20 7.21
N PRO A 27 -13.37 -7.82 7.69
CA PRO A 27 -12.63 -8.64 8.62
C PRO A 27 -13.37 -8.76 9.95
N ILE A 28 -13.19 -9.90 10.61
CA ILE A 28 -13.60 -10.07 12.01
C ILE A 28 -12.61 -9.28 12.87
N TYR A 29 -13.08 -8.17 13.45
CA TYR A 29 -12.28 -7.43 14.42
C TYR A 29 -12.17 -8.23 15.72
N VAL A 30 -10.93 -8.45 16.17
CA VAL A 30 -10.66 -9.14 17.43
C VAL A 30 -11.13 -8.28 18.61
N ASP A 31 -11.65 -8.93 19.65
CA ASP A 31 -12.05 -8.26 20.89
C ASP A 31 -10.81 -7.67 21.59
N GLN A 32 -10.78 -6.34 21.68
CA GLN A 32 -9.72 -5.55 22.33
C GLN A 32 -10.14 -5.07 23.73
N GLY A 33 -11.23 -5.62 24.28
CA GLY A 33 -11.80 -5.25 25.57
C GLY A 33 -13.07 -4.40 25.43
N PRO A 34 -13.84 -4.26 26.54
CA PRO A 34 -15.19 -3.70 26.53
C PRO A 34 -15.25 -2.19 26.21
N THR A 35 -14.11 -1.49 26.25
CA THR A 35 -14.02 -0.05 26.00
C THR A 35 -13.46 0.28 24.63
N TRP A 36 -13.08 -0.71 23.80
CA TRP A 36 -12.56 -0.45 22.45
C TRP A 36 -13.70 -0.43 21.44
N THR A 37 -14.18 0.76 21.13
CA THR A 37 -15.35 0.94 20.24
C THR A 37 -14.94 1.02 18.77
N ALA A 38 -15.94 1.00 17.88
CA ALA A 38 -15.71 1.26 16.45
C ALA A 38 -15.21 2.69 16.20
N GLU A 39 -15.62 3.66 17.02
CA GLU A 39 -15.15 5.05 16.94
C GLU A 39 -13.68 5.16 17.34
N ASP A 40 -13.29 4.53 18.46
CA ASP A 40 -11.88 4.47 18.90
C ASP A 40 -10.99 3.83 17.82
N ARG A 41 -11.48 2.78 17.16
CA ARG A 41 -10.76 2.15 16.05
C ARG A 41 -10.61 3.09 14.85
N ALA A 42 -11.69 3.76 14.44
CA ALA A 42 -11.66 4.66 13.30
C ALA A 42 -10.68 5.81 13.52
N ASP A 43 -10.70 6.40 14.72
CA ASP A 43 -9.77 7.43 15.14
C ASP A 43 -8.34 6.88 15.29
N TYR A 44 -8.13 5.69 15.86
CA TYR A 44 -6.83 5.01 15.87
C TYR A 44 -6.23 4.81 14.47
N TYR A 45 -7.04 4.50 13.46
CA TYR A 45 -6.59 4.31 12.08
C TYR A 45 -6.07 5.60 11.44
N THR A 46 -6.49 6.76 11.92
CA THR A 46 -6.14 8.06 11.32
C THR A 46 -5.48 9.06 12.27
N ARG A 47 -5.26 8.70 13.54
CA ARG A 47 -4.72 9.64 14.53
C ARG A 47 -3.34 10.18 14.12
N ASP A 48 -3.25 11.50 14.01
CA ASP A 48 -2.01 12.19 13.65
C ASP A 48 -0.92 11.96 14.71
N GLN A 49 0.30 11.66 14.24
CA GLN A 49 1.51 11.52 15.06
C GLN A 49 2.61 12.53 14.66
N GLY A 50 2.25 13.55 13.88
CA GLY A 50 3.17 14.58 13.39
C GLY A 50 3.96 14.21 12.14
N SER A 51 3.72 13.03 11.55
CA SER A 51 4.38 12.63 10.29
C SER A 51 3.87 13.47 9.11
N ARG A 52 4.77 13.92 8.23
CA ARG A 52 4.43 14.59 6.97
C ARG A 52 5.27 13.98 5.85
N LEU A 53 4.65 13.13 5.04
CA LEU A 53 5.31 12.38 3.97
C LEU A 53 5.25 13.16 2.64
N ILE A 54 4.05 13.34 2.09
CA ILE A 54 3.85 13.92 0.75
C ILE A 54 2.50 14.67 0.69
N ASN A 55 2.38 15.69 -0.15
CA ASN A 55 1.09 16.32 -0.41
C ASN A 55 0.10 15.31 -1.04
N LEU A 56 -1.15 15.31 -0.61
CA LEU A 56 -2.16 14.34 -1.06
C LEU A 56 -2.42 14.44 -2.56
N THR A 57 -2.53 15.65 -3.09
CA THR A 57 -2.81 15.87 -4.51
C THR A 57 -1.66 15.37 -5.37
N TRP A 58 -0.42 15.53 -4.91
CA TRP A 58 0.75 14.95 -5.57
C TRP A 58 0.69 13.43 -5.56
N LEU A 59 0.45 12.82 -4.38
CA LEU A 59 0.35 11.37 -4.25
C LEU A 59 -0.73 10.76 -5.18
N ARG A 60 -1.88 11.43 -5.34
CA ARG A 60 -2.94 11.00 -6.26
C ARG A 60 -2.57 11.12 -7.73
N ALA A 61 -1.71 12.09 -8.08
CA ALA A 61 -1.24 12.31 -9.44
C ALA A 61 -0.12 11.34 -9.87
N LEU A 62 0.57 10.71 -8.91
CA LEU A 62 1.65 9.77 -9.19
C LEU A 62 1.16 8.50 -9.89
N LYS A 63 2.07 7.92 -10.68
CA LYS A 63 1.92 6.62 -11.30
C LYS A 63 2.87 5.60 -10.65
N ALA A 64 2.42 4.35 -10.57
CA ALA A 64 3.29 3.23 -10.23
C ALA A 64 4.09 2.78 -11.47
N LYS A 65 5.02 1.83 -11.27
CA LYS A 65 5.92 1.31 -12.32
C LYS A 65 5.21 0.71 -13.54
N ASP A 66 3.97 0.27 -13.37
CA ASP A 66 3.11 -0.31 -14.40
C ASP A 66 2.25 0.75 -15.12
N GLY A 67 2.41 2.03 -14.78
CA GLY A 67 1.66 3.15 -15.32
C GLY A 67 0.28 3.36 -14.69
N GLN A 68 -0.16 2.51 -13.76
CA GLN A 68 -1.42 2.69 -13.04
C GLN A 68 -1.30 3.83 -12.01
N PRO A 69 -2.42 4.43 -11.56
CA PRO A 69 -2.39 5.36 -10.43
C PRO A 69 -1.70 4.73 -9.22
N PHE A 70 -0.84 5.47 -8.54
CA PHE A 70 -0.03 4.95 -7.42
C PHE A 70 -0.88 4.37 -6.28
N LEU A 71 -2.10 4.88 -6.10
CA LEU A 71 -3.08 4.46 -5.09
C LEU A 71 -4.15 3.48 -5.60
N SER A 72 -3.99 2.93 -6.82
CA SER A 72 -5.04 2.14 -7.49
C SER A 72 -5.49 0.89 -6.71
N ASP A 73 -4.58 0.25 -5.98
CA ASP A 73 -4.82 -0.94 -5.15
C ASP A 73 -4.94 -0.60 -3.65
N GLY A 74 -5.06 0.69 -3.29
CA GLY A 74 -5.06 1.15 -1.90
C GLY A 74 -3.75 0.87 -1.15
N LEU A 75 -2.63 0.68 -1.87
CA LEU A 75 -1.31 0.31 -1.35
C LEU A 75 -1.25 -1.10 -0.73
N THR A 76 -2.21 -1.96 -1.06
CA THR A 76 -2.24 -3.35 -0.57
C THR A 76 -1.01 -4.15 -1.00
N ARG A 77 -0.36 -3.81 -2.13
CA ARG A 77 0.93 -4.39 -2.53
C ARG A 77 2.05 -4.20 -1.50
N TYR A 78 1.97 -3.18 -0.65
CA TYR A 78 2.91 -2.96 0.46
C TYR A 78 2.34 -3.41 1.81
N GLY A 79 1.23 -4.15 1.84
CA GLY A 79 0.60 -4.63 3.06
C GLY A 79 -0.21 -3.59 3.83
N PHE A 80 -0.53 -2.44 3.23
CA PHE A 80 -1.53 -1.54 3.78
C PHE A 80 -2.92 -2.18 3.76
N LEU A 81 -3.75 -1.83 4.74
CA LEU A 81 -5.07 -2.42 4.93
C LEU A 81 -6.17 -1.43 4.50
N PRO A 82 -7.27 -1.89 3.88
CA PRO A 82 -8.39 -1.03 3.53
C PRO A 82 -8.96 -0.31 4.76
N ASN A 83 -9.32 0.96 4.57
CA ASN A 83 -9.98 1.80 5.56
C ASN A 83 -11.20 2.50 4.94
N PRO A 84 -12.31 1.77 4.73
CA PRO A 84 -13.50 2.32 4.07
C PRO A 84 -14.15 3.47 4.84
N GLY A 85 -13.87 3.61 6.14
CA GLY A 85 -14.34 4.73 6.96
C GLY A 85 -13.58 6.05 6.72
N ASN A 86 -12.49 6.03 5.94
CA ASN A 86 -11.69 7.23 5.67
C ASN A 86 -12.23 7.99 4.45
N ASN A 87 -12.68 9.23 4.67
CA ASN A 87 -13.22 10.11 3.63
C ASN A 87 -12.21 10.48 2.51
N THR A 88 -10.91 10.30 2.76
CA THR A 88 -9.85 10.52 1.76
C THR A 88 -9.47 9.26 1.00
N ASN A 89 -10.13 8.11 1.24
CA ASN A 89 -9.80 6.82 0.62
C ASN A 89 -8.32 6.42 0.83
N LEU A 90 -7.70 6.87 1.92
CA LEU A 90 -6.37 6.42 2.31
C LEU A 90 -6.50 5.19 3.21
N PRO A 91 -5.58 4.21 3.09
CA PRO A 91 -5.62 2.99 3.89
C PRO A 91 -5.39 3.25 5.39
N VAL A 92 -5.59 2.21 6.20
CA VAL A 92 -5.25 2.23 7.63
C VAL A 92 -3.81 2.66 7.79
N GLY A 93 -3.55 3.62 8.66
CA GLY A 93 -2.19 4.09 8.88
C GLY A 93 -1.79 5.30 8.06
N LEU A 94 -2.63 5.78 7.13
CA LEU A 94 -2.40 7.02 6.40
C LEU A 94 -3.52 8.03 6.68
N HIS A 95 -3.11 9.26 6.97
CA HIS A 95 -4.03 10.36 7.29
C HIS A 95 -3.55 11.67 6.67
N THR A 96 -4.49 12.59 6.42
CA THR A 96 -4.23 13.93 5.89
C THR A 96 -4.30 15.00 6.96
N THR A 97 -3.29 15.85 7.02
CA THR A 97 -3.17 16.95 7.99
C THR A 97 -2.86 18.27 7.30
N GLY A 98 -3.03 19.37 8.02
CA GLY A 98 -2.75 20.70 7.49
C GLY A 98 -3.95 21.30 6.76
N PRO A 99 -3.73 22.40 6.03
CA PRO A 99 -4.80 23.16 5.42
C PRO A 99 -5.45 22.40 4.25
N ALA A 100 -6.74 22.65 4.02
CA ALA A 100 -7.54 21.91 3.02
C ALA A 100 -7.05 22.11 1.58
N GLU A 101 -6.41 23.24 1.28
CA GLU A 101 -5.80 23.54 -0.01
C GLU A 101 -4.48 22.81 -0.27
N SER A 102 -3.82 22.32 0.77
CA SER A 102 -2.54 21.61 0.66
C SER A 102 -2.38 20.53 1.74
N PRO A 103 -3.27 19.52 1.77
CA PRO A 103 -3.25 18.49 2.78
C PRO A 103 -2.01 17.60 2.61
N MET A 104 -1.32 17.35 3.71
CA MET A 104 -0.14 16.49 3.78
C MET A 104 -0.54 15.11 4.29
N VAL A 105 -0.22 14.08 3.51
CA VAL A 105 -0.33 12.68 3.93
C VAL A 105 0.78 12.37 4.91
N GLY A 106 0.44 11.76 6.03
CA GLY A 106 1.36 11.26 7.05
C GLY A 106 1.08 9.81 7.38
N ILE A 107 2.12 9.09 7.82
CA ILE A 107 1.97 7.76 8.41
C ILE A 107 1.58 7.89 9.89
N THR A 108 0.71 7.00 10.36
CA THR A 108 0.25 6.92 11.75
C THR A 108 0.65 5.59 12.39
N CYS A 109 0.47 5.47 13.70
CA CYS A 109 0.92 4.30 14.46
C CYS A 109 0.27 3.02 13.93
N SER A 110 -0.99 3.13 13.49
CA SER A 110 -1.79 2.01 12.99
C SER A 110 -1.25 1.41 11.69
N ALA A 111 -0.43 2.11 10.91
CA ALA A 111 0.23 1.55 9.73
C ALA A 111 1.16 0.40 10.10
N CYS A 112 1.88 0.55 11.22
CA CYS A 112 2.83 -0.42 11.75
C CYS A 112 2.20 -1.34 12.82
N HIS A 113 1.14 -0.88 13.49
CA HIS A 113 0.50 -1.55 14.62
C HIS A 113 -0.91 -2.05 14.31
N THR A 114 -1.23 -2.34 13.05
CA THR A 114 -2.48 -3.04 12.70
C THR A 114 -2.18 -4.28 11.89
N ARG A 115 -2.70 -5.41 12.33
CA ARG A 115 -2.44 -6.71 11.71
C ARG A 115 -3.72 -7.33 11.17
N GLN A 116 -3.64 -7.88 9.97
CA GLN A 116 -4.65 -8.78 9.42
C GLN A 116 -4.05 -10.17 9.20
N VAL A 117 -4.75 -11.22 9.62
CA VAL A 117 -4.35 -12.63 9.43
C VAL A 117 -5.55 -13.44 8.97
N GLU A 118 -5.28 -14.51 8.22
CA GLU A 118 -6.29 -15.49 7.85
C GLU A 118 -6.10 -16.76 8.68
N VAL A 119 -7.16 -17.23 9.33
CA VAL A 119 -7.16 -18.46 10.12
C VAL A 119 -8.44 -19.23 9.81
N GLY A 120 -8.30 -20.43 9.25
CA GLY A 120 -9.44 -21.29 8.92
C GLY A 120 -10.44 -20.65 7.93
N GLY A 121 -9.94 -19.95 6.91
CA GLY A 121 -10.75 -19.26 5.90
C GLY A 121 -11.45 -17.99 6.39
N LYS A 122 -11.10 -17.51 7.59
CA LYS A 122 -11.63 -16.27 8.16
C LYS A 122 -10.53 -15.23 8.30
N THR A 123 -10.84 -14.01 7.91
CA THR A 123 -9.95 -12.85 8.05
C THR A 123 -10.16 -12.19 9.40
N TYR A 124 -9.11 -12.07 10.19
CA TYR A 124 -9.12 -11.41 11.50
C TYR A 124 -8.29 -10.13 11.48
N ARG A 125 -8.83 -9.05 12.04
CA ARG A 125 -8.16 -7.76 12.23
C ARG A 125 -7.82 -7.54 13.69
N ILE A 126 -6.55 -7.26 13.98
CA ILE A 126 -6.00 -7.06 15.32
C ILE A 126 -5.42 -5.64 15.37
N ASP A 127 -6.06 -4.77 16.16
CA ASP A 127 -5.57 -3.42 16.41
C ASP A 127 -4.49 -3.49 17.52
N GLY A 128 -3.34 -2.85 17.31
CA GLY A 128 -2.13 -2.99 18.14
C GLY A 128 -1.19 -4.13 17.73
N GLY A 129 -1.60 -5.03 16.84
CA GLY A 129 -0.78 -6.14 16.36
C GLY A 129 0.31 -5.72 15.34
N PRO A 130 1.43 -6.45 15.22
CA PRO A 130 2.50 -6.10 14.29
C PRO A 130 2.05 -6.23 12.84
N ALA A 131 2.06 -5.13 12.08
CA ALA A 131 1.64 -5.09 10.69
C ALA A 131 2.52 -5.94 9.77
N PHE A 132 1.96 -6.31 8.61
CA PHE A 132 2.71 -6.90 7.50
C PHE A 132 3.18 -5.85 6.48
N MET A 133 3.08 -4.57 6.82
CA MET A 133 3.55 -3.47 5.99
C MET A 133 5.02 -3.68 5.57
N ASP A 134 5.29 -3.54 4.26
CA ASP A 134 6.63 -3.32 3.73
C ASP A 134 6.85 -1.82 3.53
N PHE A 135 7.28 -1.16 4.61
CA PHE A 135 7.49 0.27 4.60
C PHE A 135 8.68 0.68 3.73
N GLN A 136 9.69 -0.19 3.61
CA GLN A 136 10.85 0.10 2.78
C GLN A 136 10.45 0.13 1.31
N GLU A 137 9.76 -0.90 0.82
CA GLU A 137 9.34 -0.96 -0.58
C GLU A 137 8.39 0.19 -0.92
N PHE A 138 7.48 0.53 0.00
CA PHE A 138 6.62 1.72 -0.15
C PHE A 138 7.44 3.02 -0.32
N LEU A 139 8.44 3.25 0.52
CA LEU A 139 9.28 4.45 0.44
C LEU A 139 10.14 4.46 -0.84
N SER A 140 10.71 3.32 -1.23
CA SER A 140 11.51 3.19 -2.45
C SER A 140 10.68 3.44 -3.71
N ASP A 141 9.48 2.88 -3.79
CA ASP A 141 8.60 3.08 -4.93
C ASP A 141 8.01 4.49 -4.96
N LEU A 142 7.79 5.12 -3.80
CA LEU A 142 7.39 6.53 -3.73
C LEU A 142 8.50 7.44 -4.26
N ASP A 143 9.76 7.19 -3.89
CA ASP A 143 10.92 7.93 -4.39
C ASP A 143 11.01 7.82 -5.91
N LYS A 144 10.89 6.59 -6.41
CA LYS A 144 10.93 6.31 -7.84
C LYS A 144 9.76 6.95 -8.59
N ALA A 145 8.54 6.85 -8.07
CA ALA A 145 7.36 7.43 -8.71
C ALA A 145 7.48 8.96 -8.87
N VAL A 146 8.03 9.65 -7.86
CA VAL A 146 8.25 11.10 -7.94
C VAL A 146 9.41 11.42 -8.88
N GLY A 147 10.50 10.65 -8.82
CA GLY A 147 11.62 10.80 -9.76
C GLY A 147 11.20 10.59 -11.22
N ASP A 148 10.35 9.60 -11.50
CA ASP A 148 9.82 9.36 -12.84
C ASP A 148 8.89 10.52 -13.28
N ALA A 149 8.12 11.11 -12.36
CA ALA A 149 7.28 12.28 -12.63
C ALA A 149 8.08 13.56 -12.92
N THR A 150 9.30 13.69 -12.39
CA THR A 150 10.17 14.86 -12.60
C THR A 150 11.29 14.63 -13.63
N ALA A 151 11.39 13.42 -14.19
CA ALA A 151 12.48 13.01 -15.09
C ALA A 151 12.53 13.78 -16.42
N SER A 152 11.42 14.36 -16.87
CA SER A 152 11.36 15.14 -18.13
C SER A 152 10.23 16.17 -18.10
N GLU A 153 10.31 17.17 -18.98
CA GLU A 153 9.26 18.17 -19.14
C GLU A 153 7.91 17.57 -19.52
N THR A 154 7.89 16.52 -20.36
CA THR A 154 6.66 15.82 -20.74
C THR A 154 6.04 15.06 -19.56
N ALA A 155 6.85 14.34 -18.79
CA ALA A 155 6.37 13.63 -17.60
C ALA A 155 5.84 14.62 -16.56
N PHE A 156 6.57 15.71 -16.35
CA PHE A 156 6.18 16.73 -15.38
C PHE A 156 4.93 17.50 -15.82
N ALA A 157 4.75 17.79 -17.11
CA ALA A 157 3.53 18.40 -17.63
C ALA A 157 2.30 17.51 -17.38
N ALA A 158 2.42 16.19 -17.59
CA ALA A 158 1.34 15.25 -17.30
C ALA A 158 1.03 15.18 -15.79
N PHE A 159 2.06 15.15 -14.94
CA PHE A 159 1.90 15.22 -13.49
C PHE A 159 1.24 16.53 -13.05
N ALA A 160 1.69 17.67 -13.55
CA ALA A 160 1.14 18.99 -13.23
C ALA A 160 -0.33 19.10 -13.66
N ALA A 161 -0.67 18.62 -14.86
CA ALA A 161 -2.05 18.59 -15.33
C ALA A 161 -2.95 17.73 -14.43
N ALA A 162 -2.45 16.62 -13.88
CA ALA A 162 -3.17 15.78 -12.94
C ALA A 162 -3.31 16.43 -11.55
N VAL A 163 -2.28 17.14 -11.08
CA VAL A 163 -2.31 17.87 -9.79
C VAL A 163 -3.31 19.03 -9.81
N SER A 164 -3.46 19.71 -10.95
CA SER A 164 -4.27 20.92 -11.05
C SER A 164 -5.74 20.70 -11.37
N GLN A 165 -6.19 19.46 -11.60
CA GLN A 165 -7.60 19.18 -11.94
C GLN A 165 -8.58 19.73 -10.90
N PRO A 166 -9.71 20.34 -11.32
CA PRO A 166 -10.20 20.47 -12.71
C PRO A 166 -9.65 21.71 -13.46
N ALA A 167 -8.78 22.50 -12.85
CA ALA A 167 -8.24 23.71 -13.47
C ALA A 167 -7.11 23.38 -14.45
N THR A 168 -6.95 24.21 -15.48
CA THR A 168 -5.77 24.20 -16.34
C THR A 168 -4.72 25.13 -15.73
N PRO A 169 -3.55 24.63 -15.32
CA PRO A 169 -2.53 25.48 -14.70
C PRO A 169 -1.87 26.41 -15.72
N SER A 170 -1.53 27.63 -15.30
CA SER A 170 -0.70 28.52 -16.11
C SER A 170 0.75 28.03 -16.16
N ALA A 171 1.55 28.53 -17.11
CA ALA A 171 2.99 28.23 -17.16
C ALA A 171 3.73 28.62 -15.86
N ALA A 172 3.30 29.70 -15.21
CA ALA A 172 3.84 30.13 -13.92
C ALA A 172 3.49 29.14 -12.80
N ASP A 173 2.27 28.61 -12.79
CA ASP A 173 1.84 27.60 -11.80
C ASP A 173 2.62 26.30 -11.96
N ILE A 174 2.85 25.86 -13.20
CA ILE A 174 3.65 24.67 -13.52
C ILE A 174 5.08 24.87 -13.03
N ALA A 175 5.71 26.02 -13.32
CA ALA A 175 7.07 26.32 -12.86
C ALA A 175 7.16 26.36 -11.32
N ALA A 176 6.19 26.98 -10.65
CA ALA A 176 6.14 27.02 -9.19
C ALA A 176 5.90 25.63 -8.58
N LEU A 177 5.06 24.80 -9.21
CA LEU A 177 4.87 23.40 -8.80
C LEU A 177 6.16 22.61 -8.97
N ARG A 178 6.86 22.78 -10.09
CA ARG A 178 8.14 22.10 -10.37
C ARG A 178 9.15 22.37 -9.28
N GLN A 179 9.34 23.64 -8.93
CA GLN A 179 10.26 24.03 -7.87
C GLN A 179 9.93 23.36 -6.53
N ARG A 180 8.65 23.28 -6.15
CA ARG A 180 8.23 22.65 -4.90
C ARG A 180 8.41 21.14 -4.90
N VAL A 181 8.08 20.48 -6.01
CA VAL A 181 8.20 19.02 -6.16
C VAL A 181 9.66 18.61 -6.22
N ASP A 182 10.51 19.32 -6.98
CA ASP A 182 11.95 19.06 -7.04
C ASP A 182 12.61 19.26 -5.66
N ALA A 183 12.25 20.33 -4.95
CA ALA A 183 12.77 20.57 -3.60
C ALA A 183 12.31 19.50 -2.59
N TRP A 184 11.10 18.94 -2.74
CA TRP A 184 10.63 17.81 -1.95
C TRP A 184 11.37 16.53 -2.33
N HIS A 185 11.48 16.24 -3.63
CA HIS A 185 12.09 15.02 -4.15
C HIS A 185 13.57 14.94 -3.79
N LEU A 186 14.32 16.04 -3.89
CA LEU A 186 15.73 16.08 -3.49
C LEU A 186 15.92 15.62 -2.04
N ARG A 187 15.08 16.10 -1.11
CA ARG A 187 15.15 15.74 0.32
C ARG A 187 14.75 14.29 0.54
N PHE A 188 13.67 13.86 -0.10
CA PHE A 188 13.16 12.50 0.02
C PHE A 188 14.12 11.46 -0.57
N HIS A 189 14.66 11.73 -1.76
CA HIS A 189 15.64 10.89 -2.43
C HIS A 189 16.94 10.78 -1.63
N ALA A 190 17.44 11.88 -1.07
CA ALA A 190 18.63 11.83 -0.21
C ALA A 190 18.41 10.94 1.03
N PHE A 191 17.22 11.00 1.64
CA PHE A 191 16.83 10.09 2.71
C PHE A 191 16.74 8.64 2.21
N ALA A 192 16.00 8.38 1.12
CA ALA A 192 15.76 7.04 0.60
C ALA A 192 17.07 6.35 0.18
N ALA A 193 17.88 7.01 -0.65
CA ALA A 193 19.16 6.50 -1.14
C ALA A 193 20.22 6.39 -0.04
N GLY A 194 20.18 7.27 0.97
CA GLY A 194 21.15 7.28 2.06
C GLY A 194 20.86 6.32 3.21
N THR A 195 19.60 5.90 3.40
CA THR A 195 19.18 5.15 4.59
C THR A 195 18.55 3.80 4.30
N LEU A 196 17.95 3.60 3.13
CA LEU A 196 17.32 2.31 2.80
C LEU A 196 18.39 1.33 2.31
N PRO A 197 18.52 0.14 2.93
CA PRO A 197 19.49 -0.85 2.51
C PRO A 197 19.15 -1.40 1.11
N PRO A 198 20.14 -1.83 0.32
CA PRO A 198 19.90 -2.41 -1.00
C PRO A 198 19.12 -3.74 -0.94
N VAL A 199 19.13 -4.41 0.22
CA VAL A 199 18.32 -5.59 0.49
C VAL A 199 17.11 -5.19 1.33
N GLY A 200 15.92 -5.45 0.79
CA GLY A 200 14.64 -5.16 1.45
C GLY A 200 14.49 -5.83 2.82
N TRP A 201 13.81 -5.15 3.74
CA TRP A 201 13.38 -5.75 5.00
C TRP A 201 12.30 -6.82 4.81
N GLY A 202 11.53 -6.72 3.73
CA GLY A 202 10.40 -7.60 3.42
C GLY A 202 9.15 -7.29 4.27
N PRO A 203 7.99 -7.89 3.91
CA PRO A 203 6.73 -7.68 4.61
C PRO A 203 6.82 -7.97 6.12
N GLY A 204 6.46 -6.98 6.95
CA GLY A 204 6.57 -7.10 8.41
C GLY A 204 8.00 -7.32 8.90
N ARG A 205 9.00 -6.83 8.17
CA ARG A 205 10.44 -7.01 8.42
C ARG A 205 10.92 -8.46 8.39
N ARG A 206 10.14 -9.35 7.78
CA ARG A 206 10.62 -10.70 7.46
C ARG A 206 11.46 -10.59 6.19
N ARG A 207 12.79 -10.55 6.35
CA ARG A 207 13.70 -10.70 5.21
C ARG A 207 13.32 -11.98 4.48
N ASP A 208 13.13 -11.89 3.16
CA ASP A 208 12.91 -13.07 2.29
C ASP A 208 14.16 -13.96 2.13
N HIS A 209 15.17 -13.76 2.96
CA HIS A 209 16.26 -14.70 3.12
C HIS A 209 15.88 -15.77 4.14
N LEU A 210 15.13 -16.77 3.67
CA LEU A 210 15.51 -18.15 3.98
C LEU A 210 16.94 -18.38 3.45
N GLN A 211 17.94 -17.83 4.13
CA GLN A 211 19.29 -18.37 4.04
C GLN A 211 19.22 -19.79 4.62
N PRO A 212 19.64 -20.84 3.89
CA PRO A 212 19.64 -22.23 4.39
C PRO A 212 20.74 -22.49 5.43
N HIS A 213 21.01 -21.53 6.32
CA HIS A 213 22.12 -21.59 7.28
C HIS A 213 21.64 -21.52 8.73
N ILE A 214 20.51 -22.14 9.04
CA ILE A 214 20.33 -22.72 10.38
C ILE A 214 20.96 -24.10 10.33
N ARG A 215 22.30 -24.16 10.44
CA ARG A 215 22.94 -25.40 10.87
C ARG A 215 22.49 -25.62 12.31
N HIS A 216 21.64 -26.61 12.52
CA HIS A 216 21.35 -27.13 13.85
C HIS A 216 22.67 -27.42 14.58
N ARG A 217 23.07 -26.54 15.50
CA ARG A 217 24.07 -26.91 16.50
C ARG A 217 23.38 -27.91 17.42
N ARG A 218 23.67 -29.19 17.22
CA ARG A 218 23.42 -30.22 18.21
C ARG A 218 24.17 -29.81 19.46
N TRP A 219 23.44 -29.52 20.53
CA TRP A 219 24.00 -29.45 21.86
C TRP A 219 24.39 -30.89 22.24
N ALA A 220 25.68 -31.16 22.29
CA ALA A 220 26.19 -32.33 22.98
C ALA A 220 26.12 -32.03 24.47
N ALA A 221 25.28 -32.77 25.19
CA ALA A 221 25.31 -32.81 26.64
C ALA A 221 26.63 -33.45 27.08
N ALA A 222 27.30 -32.80 28.04
CA ALA A 222 28.32 -33.39 28.89
C ALA A 222 27.71 -33.58 30.28
#